data_AF-A0A0L0G7W7-F1
#
_entry.id   AF-A0A0L0G7W7-F1
#
_cell.length_a   1.000
_cell.length_b   1.000
_cell.length_c   1.000
_cell.angle_alpha   90.00
_cell.angle_beta   90.00
_cell.angle_gamma   90.00
#
_symmetry.space_group_name_H-M   'P 1'
#
loop_
_entity.id
_entity.type
_entity.pdbx_description
1 polymer ?
#
loop_
_entity_poly.entity_id
_entity_poly.type
_entity_poly.pdbx_seq_one_letter_code
_entity_poly.pdbx_strand_id
1 'polypeptide(L)'
;MIVDYNLFSPGMSKLKPNTLTVTEQLPDRMVTGDGTSRLSENGFWPSYNIPYFKEVWKLSGYPAKYMKLGDEFSYDQCPRAKIFKREAPKVNSMDDAKRLIRYNHWQDDPLSLKDARNSIASRYDLSPKNPSAFGAVDGKITNWVQMRKLKVTAVCGPTSNDQPVFQWSKSKYNSTAHAGVPDRFDFPWVNMTMKFKN
;
A
#
# COMPACT_ATOMS: atom_id res chain seq x y z
N MET A 1 -9.66 0.54 7.39
CA MET A 1 -8.83 1.20 8.42
C MET A 1 -9.37 2.60 8.60
N ILE A 2 -9.71 2.98 9.83
CA ILE A 2 -10.14 4.31 10.22
C ILE A 2 -9.10 4.81 11.23
N VAL A 3 -8.45 5.92 10.93
CA VAL A 3 -7.46 6.55 11.81
C VAL A 3 -8.06 7.83 12.37
N ASP A 4 -8.30 7.87 13.68
CA ASP A 4 -8.86 9.04 14.35
C ASP A 4 -7.75 9.98 14.81
N TYR A 5 -7.47 11.01 14.02
CA TYR A 5 -6.49 12.03 14.35
C TYR A 5 -6.88 12.90 15.55
N ASN A 6 -8.13 12.89 16.02
CA ASN A 6 -8.53 13.58 17.25
C ASN A 6 -7.99 12.87 18.50
N LEU A 7 -7.68 11.58 18.40
CA LEU A 7 -7.11 10.77 19.48
C LEU A 7 -5.57 10.78 19.47
N PHE A 8 -4.95 11.42 18.48
CA PHE A 8 -3.50 11.52 18.34
C PHE A 8 -2.99 12.96 18.47
N SER A 9 -1.88 13.12 19.18
CA SER A 9 -1.10 14.35 19.24
C SER A 9 0.39 14.01 19.28
N PRO A 10 1.26 14.79 18.61
CA PRO A 10 2.70 14.56 18.66
C PRO A 10 3.25 14.58 20.09
N GLY A 11 4.21 13.70 20.39
CA GLY A 11 4.83 13.59 21.71
C GLY A 11 4.13 12.65 22.70
N MET A 12 3.01 12.02 22.30
CA MET A 12 2.37 11.00 23.13
C MET A 12 3.28 9.76 23.29
N SER A 13 3.39 9.25 24.52
CA SER A 13 4.17 8.04 24.83
C SER A 13 3.47 6.75 24.40
N LYS A 14 2.14 6.75 24.30
CA LYS A 14 1.30 5.64 23.78
C LYS A 14 0.06 6.20 23.08
N LEU A 15 -0.45 5.49 22.08
CA LEU A 15 -1.72 5.85 21.43
C LEU A 15 -2.91 5.48 22.32
N LYS A 16 -3.98 6.29 22.26
CA LYS A 16 -5.23 6.03 22.99
C LYS A 16 -6.04 4.95 22.27
N PRO A 17 -6.77 4.07 22.98
CA PRO A 17 -7.70 3.13 22.36
C PRO A 17 -8.59 3.81 21.31
N ASN A 18 -8.90 3.09 20.24
CA ASN A 18 -9.62 3.54 19.04
C ASN A 18 -8.90 4.58 18.17
N THR A 19 -7.62 4.88 18.40
CA THR A 19 -6.83 5.69 17.44
C THR A 19 -6.79 5.03 16.05
N LEU A 20 -6.77 3.68 16.01
CA LEU A 20 -6.92 2.90 14.78
C LEU A 20 -8.06 1.88 14.94
N THR A 21 -9.11 2.00 14.12
CA THR A 21 -10.12 0.95 13.96
C THR A 21 -9.91 0.22 12.63
N VAL A 22 -9.97 -1.11 12.66
CA VAL A 22 -9.81 -1.95 11.47
C VAL A 22 -11.09 -2.73 11.24
N THR A 23 -11.58 -2.69 10.01
CA THR A 23 -12.78 -3.37 9.56
C THR A 23 -12.45 -4.17 8.31
N GLU A 24 -12.87 -5.42 8.27
CA GLU A 24 -12.80 -6.31 7.12
C GLU A 24 -14.19 -6.86 6.81
N GLN A 25 -14.51 -7.00 5.53
CA GLN A 25 -15.86 -7.31 5.07
C GLN A 25 -15.85 -8.48 4.09
N LEU A 26 -16.90 -9.31 4.20
CA LEU A 26 -17.29 -10.36 3.26
C LEU A 26 -18.77 -10.19 2.89
N PRO A 27 -19.28 -10.92 1.89
CA PRO A 27 -20.72 -11.05 1.72
C PRO A 27 -21.40 -11.42 3.04
N ASP A 28 -22.41 -10.65 3.44
CA ASP A 28 -23.21 -10.81 4.66
C ASP A 28 -22.44 -10.82 5.99
N ARG A 29 -21.18 -10.35 6.02
CA ARG A 29 -20.37 -10.34 7.25
C ARG A 29 -19.41 -9.17 7.31
N MET A 30 -19.30 -8.57 8.48
CA MET A 30 -18.34 -7.50 8.77
C MET A 30 -17.70 -7.76 10.13
N VAL A 31 -16.36 -7.71 10.18
CA VAL A 31 -15.58 -7.86 11.42
C VAL A 31 -14.83 -6.57 11.66
N THR A 32 -15.03 -5.96 12.83
CA THR A 32 -14.41 -4.70 13.25
C THR A 32 -13.69 -4.88 14.58
N GLY A 33 -12.49 -4.28 14.72
CA GLY A 33 -11.73 -4.30 15.96
C GLY A 33 -10.79 -3.09 16.10
N ASP A 34 -10.40 -2.80 17.34
CA ASP A 34 -9.41 -1.79 17.67
C ASP A 34 -7.99 -2.30 17.39
N GLY A 35 -7.28 -1.67 16.46
CA GLY A 35 -5.91 -1.97 16.07
C GLY A 35 -4.85 -1.16 16.82
N THR A 36 -5.25 -0.29 17.75
CA THR A 36 -4.38 0.69 18.42
C THR A 36 -3.20 0.06 19.16
N SER A 37 -3.43 -1.01 19.93
CA SER A 37 -2.35 -1.65 20.71
C SER A 37 -1.26 -2.18 19.79
N ARG A 38 -1.65 -2.91 18.74
CA ARG A 38 -0.71 -3.44 17.74
C ARG A 38 0.01 -2.33 16.97
N LEU A 39 -0.70 -1.26 16.59
CA LEU A 39 -0.08 -0.09 15.97
C LEU A 39 0.98 0.54 16.89
N SER A 40 0.68 0.67 18.18
CA SER A 40 1.61 1.25 19.16
C SER A 40 2.83 0.36 19.40
N GLU A 41 2.63 -0.96 19.48
CA GLU A 41 3.69 -1.94 19.72
C GLU A 41 4.63 -2.11 18.52
N ASN A 42 4.07 -2.17 17.31
CA ASN A 42 4.86 -2.36 16.10
C ASN A 42 5.43 -1.06 15.53
N GLY A 43 4.83 0.09 15.88
CA GLY A 43 5.10 1.39 15.25
C GLY A 43 4.43 1.58 13.88
N PHE A 44 3.74 0.57 13.34
CA PHE A 44 3.02 0.64 12.08
C PHE A 44 1.87 -0.38 12.01
N TRP A 45 0.93 -0.15 11.09
CA TRP A 45 -0.09 -1.13 10.70
C TRP A 45 -0.06 -1.30 9.16
N PRO A 46 0.36 -2.46 8.64
CA PRO A 46 0.40 -2.67 7.20
C PRO A 46 -0.91 -3.29 6.67
N SER A 47 -1.17 -3.10 5.38
CA SER A 47 -2.27 -3.76 4.67
C SER A 47 -1.85 -4.09 3.24
N TYR A 48 -2.09 -5.32 2.80
CA TYR A 48 -1.52 -5.87 1.56
C TYR A 48 -2.38 -7.00 0.98
N ASN A 49 -3.70 -6.79 0.95
CA ASN A 49 -4.69 -7.70 0.36
C ASN A 49 -4.85 -9.08 1.00
N ILE A 50 -4.29 -9.32 2.20
CA ILE A 50 -4.54 -10.54 2.97
C ILE A 50 -5.29 -10.13 4.25
N PRO A 51 -6.42 -10.78 4.59
CA PRO A 51 -7.18 -10.45 5.79
C PRO A 51 -6.37 -10.67 7.06
N TYR A 52 -6.42 -9.70 7.97
CA TYR A 52 -5.84 -9.74 9.30
C TYR A 52 -6.68 -10.58 10.25
N PHE A 53 -8.00 -10.40 10.27
CA PHE A 53 -8.84 -11.14 11.20
C PHE A 53 -8.88 -12.61 10.78
N LYS A 54 -8.41 -13.49 11.67
CA LYS A 54 -8.30 -14.94 11.41
C LYS A 54 -9.61 -15.55 10.90
N GLU A 55 -10.74 -15.07 11.39
CA GLU A 55 -12.07 -15.45 10.93
C GLU A 55 -12.30 -15.10 9.45
N VAL A 56 -12.06 -13.85 9.07
CA VAL A 56 -12.19 -13.38 7.68
C VAL A 56 -11.23 -14.11 6.78
N TRP A 57 -9.99 -14.31 7.20
CA TRP A 57 -8.97 -15.08 6.47
C TRP A 57 -9.46 -16.52 6.18
N LYS A 58 -10.01 -17.21 7.19
CA LYS A 58 -10.56 -18.57 7.04
C LYS A 58 -11.75 -18.61 6.08
N LEU A 59 -12.75 -17.74 6.29
CA LEU A 59 -13.99 -17.74 5.50
C LEU A 59 -13.76 -17.33 4.04
N SER A 60 -12.74 -16.52 3.78
CA SER A 60 -12.36 -16.09 2.43
C SER A 60 -11.59 -17.16 1.64
N GLY A 61 -11.43 -18.37 2.19
CA GLY A 61 -10.75 -19.48 1.51
C GLY A 61 -9.21 -19.38 1.45
N TYR A 62 -8.59 -18.48 2.22
CA TYR A 62 -7.12 -18.42 2.30
C TYR A 62 -6.45 -19.70 2.83
N PRO A 63 -7.03 -20.50 3.76
CA PRO A 63 -6.40 -21.75 4.17
C PRO A 63 -6.10 -22.69 3.00
N ALA A 64 -7.04 -22.85 2.06
CA ALA A 64 -6.87 -23.69 0.88
C ALA A 64 -5.79 -23.13 -0.07
N LYS A 65 -5.77 -21.80 -0.27
CA LYS A 65 -4.73 -21.16 -1.08
C LYS A 65 -3.35 -21.27 -0.44
N TYR A 66 -3.25 -21.10 0.88
CA TYR A 66 -2.00 -21.25 1.63
C TYR A 66 -1.46 -22.68 1.54
N MET A 67 -2.31 -23.72 1.64
CA MET A 67 -1.87 -25.10 1.44
C MET A 67 -1.28 -25.35 0.04
N LYS A 68 -1.77 -24.65 -0.98
CA LYS A 68 -1.33 -24.83 -2.38
C LYS A 68 -0.14 -23.94 -2.77
N LEU A 69 -0.10 -22.70 -2.27
CA LEU A 69 0.78 -21.62 -2.74
C LEU A 69 1.67 -21.05 -1.63
N GLY A 70 1.54 -21.55 -0.40
CA GLY A 70 2.37 -21.21 0.74
C GLY A 70 2.26 -19.74 1.17
N ASP A 71 3.40 -19.18 1.54
CA ASP A 71 3.57 -17.86 2.15
C ASP A 71 2.94 -16.71 1.36
N GLU A 72 2.71 -16.84 0.05
CA GLU A 72 2.01 -15.82 -0.76
C GLU A 72 0.63 -15.45 -0.17
N PHE A 73 -0.02 -16.39 0.53
CA PHE A 73 -1.33 -16.21 1.18
C PHE A 73 -1.28 -16.14 2.71
N SER A 74 -0.07 -16.10 3.28
CA SER A 74 0.13 -15.87 4.71
C SER A 74 0.09 -14.38 5.03
N TYR A 75 -0.71 -14.00 6.03
CA TYR A 75 -0.77 -12.60 6.46
C TYR A 75 0.60 -12.10 6.92
N ASP A 76 1.38 -12.89 7.64
CA ASP A 76 2.66 -12.44 8.20
C ASP A 76 3.87 -12.75 7.30
N GLN A 77 3.73 -13.69 6.35
CA GLN A 77 4.88 -14.21 5.60
C GLN A 77 4.88 -13.91 4.10
N CYS A 78 3.83 -13.26 3.57
CA CYS A 78 3.84 -12.85 2.17
C CYS A 78 4.96 -11.81 1.90
N PRO A 79 5.43 -11.67 0.64
CA PRO A 79 6.47 -10.71 0.29
C PRO A 79 6.27 -9.31 0.85
N ARG A 80 5.06 -8.74 0.69
CA ARG A 80 4.74 -7.39 1.17
C ARG A 80 4.73 -7.30 2.70
N ALA A 81 4.28 -8.33 3.42
CA ALA A 81 4.35 -8.37 4.88
C ALA A 81 5.80 -8.31 5.37
N LYS A 82 6.68 -9.11 4.75
CA LYS A 82 8.12 -9.14 5.05
C LYS A 82 8.80 -7.80 4.70
N ILE A 83 8.48 -7.20 3.56
CA ILE A 83 9.02 -5.89 3.15
C ILE A 83 8.55 -4.79 4.12
N PHE A 84 7.26 -4.73 4.47
CA PHE A 84 6.77 -3.75 5.45
C PHE A 84 7.43 -3.94 6.82
N LYS A 85 7.57 -5.18 7.30
CA LYS A 85 8.26 -5.46 8.56
C LYS A 85 9.71 -4.97 8.58
N ARG A 86 10.40 -5.03 7.43
CA ARG A 86 11.78 -4.57 7.27
C ARG A 86 11.88 -3.04 7.11
N GLU A 87 10.98 -2.43 6.32
CA GLU A 87 11.12 -1.04 5.88
C GLU A 87 10.28 -0.03 6.65
N ALA A 88 9.09 -0.40 7.16
CA ALA A 88 8.21 0.54 7.87
C ALA A 88 8.86 1.17 9.11
N PRO A 89 9.65 0.46 9.94
CA PRO A 89 10.34 1.06 11.08
C PRO A 89 11.38 2.14 10.72
N LYS A 90 11.79 2.22 9.43
CA LYS A 90 12.77 3.22 8.97
C LYS A 90 12.10 4.54 8.55
N VAL A 91 10.77 4.60 8.50
CA VAL A 91 10.05 5.80 8.07
C VAL A 91 10.03 6.85 9.18
N ASN A 92 10.83 7.90 9.02
CA ASN A 92 10.95 8.99 10.00
C ASN A 92 10.52 10.35 9.42
N SER A 93 10.22 10.41 8.13
CA SER A 93 9.82 11.63 7.42
C SER A 93 8.77 11.36 6.36
N MET A 94 8.18 12.45 5.84
CA MET A 94 7.28 12.37 4.69
C MET A 94 7.98 11.82 3.45
N ASP A 95 9.28 12.10 3.26
CA ASP A 95 10.01 11.59 2.10
C ASP A 95 10.31 10.09 2.23
N ASP A 96 10.56 9.60 3.44
CA ASP A 96 10.67 8.14 3.68
C ASP A 96 9.33 7.45 3.41
N ALA A 97 8.22 8.05 3.82
CA ALA A 97 6.89 7.54 3.52
C ALA A 97 6.63 7.49 2.01
N LYS A 98 6.99 8.55 1.26
CA LYS A 98 6.92 8.57 -0.22
C LYS A 98 7.74 7.43 -0.84
N ARG A 99 8.97 7.20 -0.36
CA ARG A 99 9.83 6.10 -0.83
C ARG A 99 9.20 4.75 -0.52
N LEU A 100 8.74 4.53 0.71
CA LEU A 100 8.15 3.25 1.13
C LEU A 100 6.94 2.87 0.28
N ILE A 101 5.98 3.79 0.10
CA ILE A 101 4.75 3.45 -0.65
C ILE A 101 4.97 3.36 -2.16
N ARG A 102 6.14 3.79 -2.66
CA ARG A 102 6.59 3.67 -4.05
C ARG A 102 7.64 2.57 -4.24
N TYR A 103 7.98 1.85 -3.17
CA TYR A 103 9.07 0.89 -3.15
C TYR A 103 8.83 -0.25 -4.14
N ASN A 104 9.74 -0.40 -5.10
CA ASN A 104 9.82 -1.58 -5.94
C ASN A 104 11.25 -1.83 -6.40
N HIS A 105 12.02 -2.59 -5.62
CA HIS A 105 13.37 -3.04 -5.98
C HIS A 105 13.39 -4.53 -6.33
N TRP A 106 12.44 -5.01 -7.15
CA TRP A 106 12.23 -6.44 -7.32
C TRP A 106 13.42 -7.23 -7.89
N GLN A 107 14.32 -6.56 -8.62
CA GLN A 107 15.54 -7.15 -9.15
C GLN A 107 16.53 -7.52 -8.03
N ASP A 108 16.64 -6.67 -7.00
CA ASP A 108 17.70 -6.78 -5.98
C ASP A 108 17.18 -7.21 -4.61
N ASP A 109 15.92 -6.89 -4.29
CA ASP A 109 15.29 -7.27 -3.03
C ASP A 109 14.94 -8.77 -3.03
N PRO A 110 15.60 -9.61 -2.21
CA PRO A 110 15.32 -11.04 -2.16
C PRO A 110 13.87 -11.34 -1.74
N LEU A 111 13.23 -10.45 -0.98
CA LEU A 111 11.83 -10.62 -0.57
C LEU A 111 10.85 -10.50 -1.73
N SER A 112 11.25 -9.85 -2.83
CA SER A 112 10.43 -9.76 -4.05
C SER A 112 10.46 -11.04 -4.88
N LEU A 113 11.30 -12.03 -4.52
CA LEU A 113 11.37 -13.33 -5.22
C LEU A 113 11.57 -13.19 -6.74
N LYS A 114 12.38 -12.20 -7.14
CA LYS A 114 12.65 -11.86 -8.55
C LYS A 114 11.38 -11.59 -9.37
N ASP A 115 10.36 -11.01 -8.76
CA ASP A 115 9.11 -10.67 -9.44
C ASP A 115 8.60 -9.28 -9.03
N ALA A 116 8.42 -8.41 -10.03
CA ALA A 116 7.95 -7.04 -9.88
C ALA A 116 6.57 -6.90 -9.21
N ARG A 117 5.79 -7.98 -9.16
CA ARG A 117 4.48 -8.02 -8.47
C ARG A 117 4.59 -8.09 -6.94
N ASN A 118 5.72 -8.57 -6.42
CA ASN A 118 5.91 -8.91 -5.01
C ASN A 118 6.46 -7.75 -4.16
N SER A 119 6.44 -6.52 -4.68
CA SER A 119 6.86 -5.32 -3.94
C SER A 119 5.67 -4.48 -3.46
N ILE A 120 5.93 -3.42 -2.68
CA ILE A 120 4.86 -2.56 -2.14
C ILE A 120 4.12 -1.85 -3.29
N ALA A 121 4.86 -1.21 -4.19
CA ALA A 121 4.32 -0.60 -5.40
C ALA A 121 4.49 -1.55 -6.60
N SER A 122 3.63 -2.57 -6.69
CA SER A 122 3.74 -3.63 -7.70
C SER A 122 3.76 -3.10 -9.15
N ARG A 123 4.53 -3.75 -10.01
CA ARG A 123 4.69 -3.45 -11.44
C ARG A 123 4.47 -4.73 -12.26
N TYR A 124 3.23 -5.16 -12.47
CA TYR A 124 2.96 -6.41 -13.19
C TYR A 124 3.38 -6.32 -14.65
N ASP A 125 3.49 -5.11 -15.20
CA ASP A 125 3.98 -4.88 -16.55
C ASP A 125 5.44 -5.31 -16.73
N LEU A 126 6.22 -5.30 -15.64
CA LEU A 126 7.61 -5.74 -15.57
C LEU A 126 7.78 -7.16 -15.00
N SER A 127 6.68 -7.84 -14.66
CA SER A 127 6.77 -9.19 -14.09
C SER A 127 7.32 -10.18 -15.12
N PRO A 128 8.28 -11.05 -14.76
CA PRO A 128 8.74 -12.11 -15.66
C PRO A 128 7.67 -13.19 -15.89
N LYS A 129 6.63 -13.25 -15.05
CA LYS A 129 5.57 -14.27 -15.09
C LYS A 129 4.23 -13.62 -15.39
N ASN A 130 3.65 -13.97 -16.53
CA ASN A 130 2.35 -13.48 -16.98
C ASN A 130 2.21 -11.94 -16.87
N PRO A 131 3.09 -11.15 -17.52
CA PRO A 131 3.05 -9.71 -17.36
C PRO A 131 1.73 -9.13 -17.87
N SER A 132 1.14 -8.21 -17.11
CA SER A 132 -0.12 -7.53 -17.43
C SER A 132 -0.07 -6.03 -17.16
N ALA A 133 -0.95 -5.24 -17.78
CA ALA A 133 -1.11 -3.81 -17.52
C ALA A 133 -1.81 -3.58 -16.17
N PHE A 134 -1.12 -3.94 -15.07
CA PHE A 134 -1.65 -3.92 -13.71
C PHE A 134 -0.56 -3.54 -12.69
N GLY A 135 -0.96 -3.09 -11.52
CA GLY A 135 -0.03 -2.78 -10.43
C GLY A 135 -0.47 -1.56 -9.62
N ALA A 136 0.46 -1.01 -8.86
CA ALA A 136 0.26 0.27 -8.20
C ALA A 136 0.21 1.40 -9.23
N VAL A 137 -0.80 2.27 -9.14
CA VAL A 137 -1.05 3.37 -10.09
C VAL A 137 -1.07 4.75 -9.44
N ASP A 138 -0.85 4.83 -8.13
CA ASP A 138 -0.79 6.09 -7.39
C ASP A 138 -0.03 5.90 -6.07
N GLY A 139 0.14 7.02 -5.36
CA GLY A 139 0.49 7.02 -3.95
C GLY A 139 -0.13 8.24 -3.27
N LYS A 140 -0.66 8.08 -2.05
CA LYS A 140 -1.24 9.18 -1.26
C LYS A 140 -0.77 9.06 0.18
N ILE A 141 -0.21 10.14 0.72
CA ILE A 141 0.24 10.21 2.10
C ILE A 141 -0.23 11.50 2.75
N THR A 142 -0.45 11.41 4.05
CA THR A 142 -0.78 12.55 4.90
C THR A 142 -0.15 12.34 6.27
N ASN A 143 -0.11 13.40 7.08
CA ASN A 143 0.35 13.34 8.46
C ASN A 143 -0.56 14.21 9.34
N TRP A 144 -0.31 14.24 10.65
CA TRP A 144 -1.13 14.99 11.60
C TRP A 144 -1.26 16.48 11.24
N VAL A 145 -0.20 17.13 10.75
CA VAL A 145 -0.22 18.55 10.35
C VAL A 145 -1.03 18.76 9.07
N GLN A 146 -0.89 17.86 8.09
CA GLN A 146 -1.59 17.94 6.81
C GLN A 146 -3.09 17.64 6.97
N MET A 147 -3.45 16.62 7.75
CA MET A 147 -4.85 16.23 7.98
C MET A 147 -5.68 17.35 8.61
N ARG A 148 -5.12 18.06 9.59
CA ARG A 148 -5.77 19.23 10.20
C ARG A 148 -6.01 20.38 9.23
N LYS A 149 -5.35 20.38 8.07
CA LYS A 149 -5.49 21.38 7.01
C LYS A 149 -6.19 20.80 5.77
N LEU A 150 -6.72 19.58 5.85
CA LEU A 150 -7.35 18.87 4.74
C LEU A 150 -6.40 18.81 3.52
N LYS A 151 -5.14 18.47 3.79
CA LYS A 151 -4.07 18.31 2.81
C LYS A 151 -3.65 16.85 2.68
N VAL A 152 -3.26 16.49 1.46
CA VAL A 152 -2.67 15.19 1.12
C VAL A 152 -1.55 15.42 0.12
N THR A 153 -0.46 14.66 0.24
CA THR A 153 0.59 14.62 -0.78
C THR A 153 0.34 13.40 -1.65
N ALA A 154 0.22 13.58 -2.96
CA ALA A 154 -0.18 12.52 -3.87
C ALA A 154 0.71 12.46 -5.12
N VAL A 155 0.81 11.28 -5.73
CA VAL A 155 1.48 11.05 -7.01
C VAL A 155 0.61 10.13 -7.85
N CYS A 156 0.58 10.37 -9.16
CA CYS A 156 -0.18 9.58 -10.13
C CYS A 156 0.79 8.75 -10.98
N GLY A 157 0.39 7.52 -11.30
CA GLY A 157 1.11 6.59 -12.17
C GLY A 157 1.90 5.51 -11.42
N PRO A 158 2.34 4.47 -12.15
CA PRO A 158 3.23 3.44 -11.62
C PRO A 158 4.51 4.00 -11.02
N THR A 159 5.14 3.26 -10.12
CA THR A 159 6.42 3.70 -9.55
C THR A 159 7.50 3.78 -10.62
N SER A 160 8.18 4.92 -10.66
CA SER A 160 9.36 5.22 -11.48
C SER A 160 10.59 5.53 -10.62
N ASN A 161 10.51 5.33 -9.29
CA ASN A 161 11.62 5.61 -8.38
C ASN A 161 12.82 4.70 -8.68
N ASP A 162 12.54 3.41 -8.83
CA ASP A 162 13.53 2.34 -8.97
C ASP A 162 13.32 1.53 -10.25
N GLN A 163 12.34 1.93 -11.06
CA GLN A 163 11.87 1.21 -12.24
C GLN A 163 11.71 2.17 -13.43
N PRO A 164 11.77 1.67 -14.67
CA PRO A 164 11.51 2.49 -15.85
C PRO A 164 10.13 3.14 -15.80
N VAL A 165 10.06 4.40 -16.24
CA VAL A 165 8.79 5.12 -16.43
C VAL A 165 7.86 4.30 -17.33
N PHE A 166 6.63 4.11 -16.88
CA PHE A 166 5.61 3.44 -17.70
C PHE A 166 5.16 4.38 -18.83
N GLN A 167 5.11 3.86 -20.05
CA GLN A 167 4.65 4.58 -21.23
C GLN A 167 3.83 3.64 -22.13
N TRP A 168 2.56 3.98 -22.38
CA TRP A 168 1.61 3.14 -23.12
C TRP A 168 2.14 2.79 -24.51
N SER A 169 2.51 3.79 -25.30
CA SER A 169 3.00 3.64 -26.69
C SER A 169 4.25 2.79 -26.83
N LYS A 170 5.07 2.71 -25.77
CA LYS A 170 6.29 1.88 -25.71
C LYS A 170 6.13 0.57 -24.95
N SER A 171 4.94 0.30 -24.45
CA SER A 171 4.62 -0.95 -23.77
C SER A 171 4.00 -1.95 -24.74
N LYS A 172 4.00 -3.23 -24.36
CA LYS A 172 3.24 -4.27 -25.05
C LYS A 172 1.71 -4.13 -24.94
N TYR A 173 1.24 -3.08 -24.27
CA TYR A 173 -0.17 -2.82 -24.00
C TYR A 173 -0.71 -1.60 -24.76
N ASN A 174 0.03 -1.12 -25.77
CA ASN A 174 -0.34 0.08 -26.56
C ASN A 174 -1.74 -0.02 -27.22
N SER A 175 -2.26 -1.23 -27.43
CA SER A 175 -3.59 -1.49 -27.99
C SER A 175 -4.71 -1.55 -26.95
N THR A 176 -4.38 -1.49 -25.64
CA THR A 176 -5.38 -1.43 -24.57
C THR A 176 -6.12 -0.10 -24.66
N ALA A 177 -7.44 -0.06 -24.47
CA ALA A 177 -8.15 1.22 -24.48
C ALA A 177 -7.77 2.09 -23.27
N HIS A 178 -7.33 3.32 -23.51
CA HIS A 178 -6.92 4.28 -22.47
C HIS A 178 -7.18 5.74 -22.88
N ALA A 179 -8.32 6.01 -23.53
CA ALA A 179 -8.68 7.34 -23.98
C ALA A 179 -8.73 8.34 -22.80
N GLY A 180 -8.15 9.54 -23.00
CA GLY A 180 -8.06 10.58 -21.97
C GLY A 180 -6.96 10.37 -20.92
N VAL A 181 -6.21 9.27 -21.00
CA VAL A 181 -5.09 8.96 -20.11
C VAL A 181 -3.77 9.41 -20.77
N PRO A 182 -2.83 10.05 -20.04
CA PRO A 182 -1.52 10.40 -20.57
C PRO A 182 -0.74 9.18 -21.08
N ASP A 183 -0.01 9.33 -22.19
CA ASP A 183 0.83 8.26 -22.73
C ASP A 183 1.97 7.86 -21.76
N ARG A 184 2.62 8.85 -21.13
CA ARG A 184 3.80 8.67 -20.26
C ARG A 184 3.48 9.09 -18.82
N PHE A 185 3.78 8.21 -17.86
CA PHE A 185 3.50 8.41 -16.43
C PHE A 185 4.77 8.74 -15.64
N ASP A 186 5.19 10.00 -15.72
CA ASP A 186 6.35 10.54 -15.00
C ASP A 186 5.95 11.76 -14.18
N PHE A 187 4.89 11.61 -13.39
CA PHE A 187 4.34 12.71 -12.62
C PHE A 187 5.08 12.88 -11.28
N PRO A 188 5.37 14.12 -10.86
CA PRO A 188 5.96 14.36 -9.55
C PRO A 188 4.91 14.18 -8.44
N TRP A 189 5.40 14.14 -7.20
CA TRP A 189 4.56 14.34 -6.03
C TRP A 189 3.98 15.76 -6.02
N VAL A 190 2.69 15.87 -5.73
CA VAL A 190 1.98 17.15 -5.62
C VAL A 190 1.30 17.26 -4.25
N ASN A 191 1.34 18.47 -3.68
CA ASN A 191 0.58 18.79 -2.48
C ASN A 191 -0.84 19.21 -2.89
N MET A 192 -1.82 18.38 -2.56
CA MET A 192 -3.23 18.66 -2.79
C MET A 192 -3.87 19.27 -1.54
N THR A 193 -4.73 20.24 -1.76
CA THR A 193 -5.45 20.97 -0.72
C THR A 193 -6.91 21.08 -1.13
N MET A 194 -7.83 20.83 -0.21
CA MET A 194 -9.23 21.00 -0.50
C MET A 194 -9.53 22.48 -0.74
N LYS A 195 -10.23 22.78 -1.83
CA LYS A 195 -10.79 24.11 -2.09
C LYS A 195 -12.29 24.01 -1.89
N PHE A 196 -12.79 24.64 -0.83
CA PHE A 196 -14.22 24.87 -0.72
C PHE A 196 -14.60 25.91 -1.77
N LYS A 197 -15.60 25.58 -2.60
CA LYS A 197 -16.26 26.61 -3.39
C LYS A 197 -17.10 27.41 -2.40
N ASN A 198 -16.76 28.69 -2.23
CA ASN A 198 -17.64 29.65 -1.55
C ASN A 198 -18.91 29.85 -2.36
#